data_AF-A0A954UQV8-F1
#
_entry.id   AF-A0A954UQV8-F1
#
_cell.length_a   1.000
_cell.length_b   1.000
_cell.length_c   1.000
_cell.angle_alpha   90.00
_cell.angle_beta   90.00
_cell.angle_gamma   90.00
#
_symmetry.space_group_name_H-M   'P 1'
#
loop_
_entity.id
_entity.type
_entity.pdbx_description
1 polymer ?
#
loop_
_entity_poly.entity_id
_entity_poly.type
_entity_poly.pdbx_seq_one_letter_code
_entity_poly.pdbx_strand_id
1 'polypeptide(L)'
;MNSSESGTNELRTHPLSLAPETQPEMVHPLTAVLFSCFELEEGSLRLGGCMLEDRPLMRVSLWNDQGELEQRFFDRDGQPLDPSLIDELGLDDLHPTTTKLRIDPELWQQWLAKVATHLPGATNATEATGDMVDNASAKASWVPAVVWCKYASGELSATGDDDRLRLPFAGWAGQLLRGSVKPPPYRELATGDESYHLVRLDDGSLTAANAVGVCSVSHKRVLRTELRECPVSHEVALPEFFVSCPISGQLVLPGALRECVHCRQRVGMDCVSERGFCGACQNMQPAGPSDPRLARVLGEHPGLGVWGRWRLAETRAVYILAGSALLRRLVVVLDKDNLTPRHLAVRSRFSRVWTTPSELEQQELLAGR
;
A
#
# COMPACT_ATOMS: atom_id res chain seq x y z
N MET A 1 6.40 -71.26 -9.12
CA MET A 1 6.20 -69.88 -9.59
C MET A 1 4.79 -69.47 -9.19
N ASN A 2 4.61 -68.87 -8.00
CA ASN A 2 3.33 -68.32 -7.53
C ASN A 2 3.53 -67.34 -6.35
N SER A 3 4.69 -66.66 -6.28
CA SER A 3 5.07 -65.81 -5.14
C SER A 3 5.07 -64.31 -5.46
N SER A 4 4.76 -63.91 -6.70
CA SER A 4 4.80 -62.51 -7.15
C SER A 4 3.43 -61.81 -7.16
N GLU A 5 2.31 -62.55 -7.18
CA GLU A 5 0.96 -61.95 -7.13
C GLU A 5 0.52 -61.57 -5.71
N SER A 6 1.07 -62.23 -4.68
CA SER A 6 0.72 -61.91 -3.27
C SER A 6 1.27 -60.54 -2.85
N GLY A 7 2.48 -60.18 -3.27
CA GLY A 7 3.13 -58.93 -2.88
C GLY A 7 2.51 -57.67 -3.53
N THR A 8 1.96 -57.77 -4.74
CA THR A 8 1.29 -56.65 -5.40
C THR A 8 -0.09 -56.36 -4.81
N ASN A 9 -0.76 -57.36 -4.23
CA ASN A 9 -2.04 -57.15 -3.53
C ASN A 9 -1.84 -56.60 -2.09
N GLU A 10 -0.75 -56.96 -1.42
CA GLU A 10 -0.37 -56.39 -0.11
C GLU A 10 0.06 -54.91 -0.20
N LEU A 11 0.81 -54.52 -1.24
CA LEU A 11 1.17 -53.11 -1.46
C LEU A 11 -0.04 -52.22 -1.84
N ARG A 12 -1.14 -52.84 -2.27
CA ARG A 12 -2.42 -52.15 -2.50
C ARG A 12 -3.24 -51.94 -1.22
N THR A 13 -2.93 -52.66 -0.15
CA THR A 13 -3.62 -52.55 1.14
C THR A 13 -2.80 -51.80 2.19
N HIS A 14 -1.47 -51.86 2.12
CA HIS A 14 -0.55 -51.06 2.95
C HIS A 14 0.54 -50.43 2.08
N PRO A 15 0.43 -49.13 1.73
CA PRO A 15 1.40 -48.50 0.86
C PRO A 15 2.77 -48.37 1.53
N LEU A 16 3.82 -48.58 0.73
CA LEU A 16 5.17 -48.19 1.10
C LEU A 16 5.18 -46.68 1.39
N SER A 17 5.72 -46.29 2.55
CA SER A 17 5.89 -44.88 2.93
C SER A 17 7.31 -44.41 2.63
N LEU A 18 7.40 -43.32 1.89
CA LEU A 18 8.63 -42.68 1.42
C LEU A 18 8.67 -41.22 1.87
N ALA A 19 9.86 -40.63 1.84
CA ALA A 19 10.10 -39.23 2.15
C ALA A 19 11.25 -38.72 1.26
N PRO A 20 11.22 -37.45 0.80
CA PRO A 20 12.38 -36.85 0.14
C PRO A 20 13.58 -36.75 1.08
N GLU A 21 14.78 -37.05 0.58
CA GLU A 21 16.01 -36.99 1.37
C GLU A 21 16.31 -35.58 1.89
N THR A 22 16.02 -34.57 1.07
CA THR A 22 16.39 -33.17 1.34
C THR A 22 15.33 -32.38 2.11
N GLN A 23 14.21 -32.99 2.51
CA GLN A 23 13.16 -32.26 3.21
C GLN A 23 13.57 -31.93 4.66
N PRO A 24 13.20 -30.75 5.19
CA PRO A 24 13.58 -30.37 6.54
C PRO A 24 12.76 -31.15 7.59
N GLU A 25 13.43 -31.73 8.58
CA GLU A 25 12.77 -32.37 9.73
C GLU A 25 12.33 -31.37 10.81
N MET A 26 12.96 -30.19 10.83
CA MET A 26 12.73 -29.13 11.81
C MET A 26 12.52 -27.78 11.11
N VAL A 27 11.93 -26.83 11.82
CA VAL A 27 11.62 -25.49 11.29
C VAL A 27 12.86 -24.61 11.12
N HIS A 28 13.91 -24.84 11.91
CA HIS A 28 15.08 -23.96 11.98
C HIS A 28 15.72 -23.63 10.61
N PRO A 29 15.92 -24.60 9.68
CA PRO A 29 16.47 -24.33 8.35
C PRO A 29 15.64 -23.35 7.51
N LEU A 30 14.31 -23.32 7.69
CA LEU A 30 13.43 -22.39 6.97
C LEU A 30 13.60 -20.95 7.45
N THR A 31 14.01 -20.75 8.70
CA THR A 31 14.03 -19.43 9.34
C THR A 31 14.95 -18.46 8.58
N ALA A 32 16.17 -18.90 8.25
CA ALA A 32 17.14 -18.05 7.55
C ALA A 32 16.66 -17.65 6.15
N VAL A 33 16.07 -18.58 5.41
CA VAL A 33 15.59 -18.33 4.04
C VAL A 33 14.37 -17.40 4.06
N LEU A 34 13.41 -17.66 4.94
CA LEU A 34 12.24 -16.79 5.12
C LEU A 34 12.64 -15.37 5.51
N PHE A 35 13.61 -15.20 6.40
CA PHE A 35 14.07 -13.87 6.82
C PHE A 35 14.80 -13.15 5.70
N SER A 36 15.61 -13.86 4.90
CA SER A 36 16.31 -13.25 3.75
C SER A 36 15.40 -12.72 2.65
N CYS A 37 14.11 -13.11 2.66
CA CYS A 37 13.13 -12.58 1.72
C CYS A 37 12.76 -11.13 2.04
N PHE A 38 12.98 -10.66 3.27
CA PHE A 38 12.56 -9.33 3.73
C PHE A 38 13.77 -8.46 4.07
N GLU A 39 13.69 -7.19 3.69
CA GLU A 39 14.61 -6.14 4.11
C GLU A 39 13.92 -5.29 5.16
N LEU A 40 14.57 -5.07 6.31
CA LEU A 40 14.03 -4.28 7.41
C LEU A 40 15.06 -3.20 7.76
N GLU A 41 14.71 -1.94 7.58
CA GLU A 41 15.63 -0.81 7.82
C GLU A 41 16.02 -0.76 9.31
N GLU A 42 15.06 -0.96 10.21
CA GLU A 42 15.24 -0.96 11.66
C GLU A 42 14.33 -2.01 12.31
N GLY A 43 14.87 -2.82 13.22
CA GLY A 43 14.10 -3.81 13.98
C GLY A 43 14.60 -5.25 13.83
N SER A 44 13.73 -6.22 14.09
CA SER A 44 14.05 -7.65 13.94
C SER A 44 12.89 -8.46 13.39
N LEU A 45 13.20 -9.52 12.64
CA LEU A 45 12.23 -10.54 12.24
C LEU A 45 12.29 -11.72 13.21
N ARG A 46 11.12 -12.25 13.55
CA ARG A 46 10.95 -13.45 14.38
C ARG A 46 10.00 -14.41 13.71
N LEU A 47 10.28 -15.70 13.85
CA LEU A 47 9.38 -16.75 13.40
C LEU A 47 8.48 -17.16 14.57
N GLY A 48 7.17 -17.10 14.38
CA GLY A 48 6.16 -17.45 15.37
C GLY A 48 5.20 -18.51 14.84
N GLY A 49 4.83 -19.47 15.69
CA GLY A 49 3.76 -20.43 15.39
C GLY A 49 4.00 -21.28 14.15
N CYS A 50 5.26 -21.49 13.74
CA CYS A 50 5.55 -22.29 12.56
C CYS A 50 5.36 -23.79 12.83
N MET A 51 4.63 -24.44 11.92
CA MET A 51 4.34 -25.87 11.94
C MET A 51 4.83 -26.52 10.64
N LEU A 52 5.31 -27.76 10.76
CA LEU A 52 5.59 -28.64 9.63
C LEU A 52 4.57 -29.77 9.64
N GLU A 53 3.66 -29.74 8.66
CA GLU A 53 2.64 -30.75 8.46
C GLU A 53 3.12 -31.76 7.42
N ASP A 54 2.99 -33.05 7.72
CA ASP A 54 3.18 -34.11 6.73
C ASP A 54 1.97 -34.17 5.80
N ARG A 55 2.17 -33.88 4.51
CA ARG A 55 1.14 -34.02 3.49
C ARG A 55 1.51 -35.15 2.52
N PRO A 56 0.56 -36.07 2.24
CA PRO A 56 0.85 -37.19 1.37
C PRO A 56 0.75 -36.77 -0.10
N LEU A 57 1.71 -37.24 -0.89
CA LEU A 57 1.70 -37.32 -2.34
C LEU A 57 1.76 -38.80 -2.73
N MET A 58 1.37 -39.14 -3.96
CA MET A 58 1.47 -40.52 -4.46
C MET A 58 2.55 -40.60 -5.52
N ARG A 59 3.48 -41.55 -5.36
CA ARG A 59 4.37 -41.99 -6.42
C ARG A 59 3.83 -43.26 -7.04
N VAL A 60 3.79 -43.33 -8.35
CA VAL A 60 3.52 -44.55 -9.10
C VAL A 60 4.76 -44.90 -9.92
N SER A 61 5.27 -46.11 -9.71
CA SER A 61 6.35 -46.68 -10.52
C SER A 61 5.77 -47.64 -11.54
N LEU A 62 6.04 -47.44 -12.83
CA LEU A 62 5.59 -48.30 -13.92
C LEU A 62 6.72 -48.54 -14.93
N TRP A 63 6.65 -49.65 -15.65
CA TRP A 63 7.52 -49.89 -16.79
C TRP A 63 6.92 -49.27 -18.04
N ASN A 64 7.69 -48.46 -18.76
CA ASN A 64 7.26 -47.89 -20.03
C ASN A 64 7.40 -48.92 -21.18
N ASP A 65 6.95 -48.57 -22.38
CA ASP A 65 7.00 -49.44 -23.56
C ASP A 65 8.44 -49.77 -24.01
N GLN A 66 9.43 -49.00 -23.53
CA GLN A 66 10.86 -49.23 -23.77
C GLN A 66 11.50 -50.15 -22.72
N GLY A 67 10.72 -50.62 -21.73
CA GLY A 67 11.22 -51.44 -20.64
C GLY A 67 12.03 -50.66 -19.60
N GLU A 68 11.90 -49.33 -19.56
CA GLU A 68 12.51 -48.48 -18.55
C GLU A 68 11.52 -48.18 -17.42
N LEU A 69 12.03 -48.05 -16.19
CA LEU A 69 11.22 -47.71 -15.03
C LEU A 69 10.93 -46.20 -15.02
N GLU A 70 9.67 -45.84 -15.23
CA GLU A 70 9.18 -44.47 -15.14
C GLU A 70 8.50 -44.23 -13.78
N GLN A 71 8.74 -43.07 -13.19
CA GLN A 71 8.07 -42.62 -11.97
C GLN A 71 7.16 -41.44 -12.29
N ARG A 72 5.92 -41.51 -11.81
CA ARG A 72 4.94 -40.41 -11.90
C ARG A 72 4.47 -40.04 -10.51
N PHE A 73 4.22 -38.75 -10.31
CA PHE A 73 3.79 -38.22 -9.02
C PHE A 73 2.42 -37.55 -9.14
N PHE A 74 1.61 -37.72 -8.11
CA PHE A 74 0.24 -37.21 -8.06
C PHE A 74 -0.05 -36.55 -6.71
N ASP A 75 -0.85 -35.48 -6.74
CA ASP A 75 -1.39 -34.86 -5.53
C ASP A 75 -2.52 -35.70 -4.91
N ARG A 76 -3.06 -35.24 -3.78
CA ARG A 76 -4.15 -35.90 -3.05
C ARG A 76 -5.46 -36.02 -3.85
N ASP A 77 -5.65 -35.18 -4.85
CA ASP A 77 -6.79 -35.21 -5.76
C ASP A 77 -6.55 -36.10 -6.99
N GLY A 78 -5.39 -36.75 -7.04
CA GLY A 78 -4.99 -37.67 -8.11
C GLY A 78 -4.54 -36.96 -9.37
N GLN A 79 -4.31 -35.64 -9.33
CA GLN A 79 -3.79 -34.89 -10.46
C GLN A 79 -2.28 -35.07 -10.57
N PRO A 80 -1.73 -35.20 -11.80
CA PRO A 80 -0.29 -35.25 -12.01
C PRO A 80 0.39 -33.99 -11.47
N LEU A 81 1.51 -34.15 -10.76
CA LEU A 81 2.32 -33.01 -10.32
C LEU A 81 3.10 -32.41 -11.50
N ASP A 82 3.28 -31.10 -11.47
CA ASP A 82 4.12 -30.40 -12.43
C ASP A 82 5.60 -30.83 -12.26
N PRO A 83 6.37 -31.03 -13.34
CA PRO A 83 7.78 -31.40 -13.27
C PRO A 83 8.65 -30.46 -12.42
N SER A 84 8.36 -29.16 -12.42
CA SER A 84 9.09 -28.20 -11.58
C SER A 84 8.85 -28.46 -10.08
N LEU A 85 7.62 -28.79 -9.69
CA LEU A 85 7.30 -29.13 -8.31
C LEU A 85 7.96 -30.46 -7.89
N ILE A 86 8.05 -31.45 -8.78
CA ILE A 86 8.75 -32.72 -8.54
C ILE A 86 10.23 -32.45 -8.19
N ASP A 87 10.91 -31.66 -9.01
CA ASP A 87 12.31 -31.27 -8.79
C ASP A 87 12.46 -30.49 -7.48
N GLU A 88 11.65 -29.45 -7.27
CA GLU A 88 11.72 -28.56 -6.09
C GLU A 88 11.45 -29.28 -4.77
N LEU A 89 10.61 -30.29 -4.77
CA LEU A 89 10.36 -31.16 -3.62
C LEU A 89 11.42 -32.26 -3.45
N GLY A 90 12.29 -32.47 -4.45
CA GLY A 90 13.31 -33.51 -4.44
C GLY A 90 12.72 -34.91 -4.52
N LEU A 91 11.64 -35.09 -5.30
CA LEU A 91 10.93 -36.37 -5.35
C LEU A 91 11.69 -37.45 -6.13
N ASP A 92 12.78 -37.10 -6.81
CA ASP A 92 13.68 -38.06 -7.48
C ASP A 92 14.59 -38.81 -6.50
N ASP A 93 14.78 -38.28 -5.28
CA ASP A 93 15.62 -38.87 -4.24
C ASP A 93 14.82 -39.15 -2.97
N LEU A 94 14.30 -40.39 -2.89
CA LEU A 94 13.38 -40.83 -1.85
C LEU A 94 13.98 -41.95 -1.01
N HIS A 95 13.84 -41.85 0.31
CA HIS A 95 14.14 -42.93 1.25
C HIS A 95 12.88 -43.50 1.89
N PRO A 96 12.87 -44.80 2.28
CA PRO A 96 11.80 -45.36 3.10
C PRO A 96 11.72 -44.67 4.46
N THR A 97 10.51 -44.29 4.88
CA THR A 97 10.29 -43.64 6.17
C THR A 97 9.44 -44.49 7.10
N THR A 98 9.65 -44.33 8.41
CA THR A 98 8.90 -45.01 9.48
C THR A 98 7.75 -44.15 10.02
N THR A 99 7.36 -43.10 9.29
CA THR A 99 6.23 -42.23 9.61
C THR A 99 5.03 -43.04 10.10
N LYS A 100 4.54 -42.68 11.30
CA LYS A 100 3.39 -43.35 11.93
C LYS A 100 2.03 -42.94 11.35
N LEU A 101 2.02 -41.95 10.46
CA LEU A 101 0.80 -41.51 9.78
C LEU A 101 0.32 -42.62 8.84
N ARG A 102 -0.90 -43.06 9.08
CA ARG A 102 -1.57 -44.06 8.25
C ARG A 102 -2.61 -43.35 7.40
N ILE A 103 -2.61 -43.68 6.11
CA ILE A 103 -3.72 -43.32 5.24
C ILE A 103 -4.83 -44.34 5.48
N ASP A 104 -6.05 -43.85 5.64
CA ASP A 104 -7.23 -44.69 5.74
C ASP A 104 -7.35 -45.59 4.48
N PRO A 105 -7.60 -46.90 4.61
CA PRO A 105 -7.66 -47.80 3.47
C PRO A 105 -8.71 -47.41 2.41
N GLU A 106 -9.86 -46.88 2.81
CA GLU A 106 -10.90 -46.45 1.84
C GLU A 106 -10.44 -45.21 1.08
N LEU A 107 -9.84 -44.24 1.79
CA LEU A 107 -9.26 -43.05 1.16
C LEU A 107 -8.13 -43.42 0.19
N TRP A 108 -7.31 -44.40 0.56
CA TRP A 108 -6.25 -44.93 -0.30
C TRP A 108 -6.82 -45.55 -1.59
N GLN A 109 -7.87 -46.38 -1.50
CA GLN A 109 -8.52 -46.94 -2.69
C GLN A 109 -9.15 -45.86 -3.58
N GLN A 110 -9.80 -44.85 -2.99
CA GLN A 110 -10.36 -43.72 -3.74
C GLN A 110 -9.26 -42.95 -4.47
N TRP A 111 -8.12 -42.73 -3.82
CA TRP A 111 -6.99 -42.04 -4.43
C TRP A 111 -6.38 -42.85 -5.58
N LEU A 112 -6.20 -44.16 -5.40
CA LEU A 112 -5.76 -45.07 -6.46
C LEU A 112 -6.70 -45.04 -7.66
N ALA A 113 -8.01 -45.03 -7.44
CA ALA A 113 -9.01 -44.96 -8.51
C ALA A 113 -8.90 -43.65 -9.32
N LYS A 114 -8.67 -42.51 -8.64
CA LYS A 114 -8.43 -41.22 -9.31
C LYS A 114 -7.15 -41.26 -10.16
N VAL A 115 -6.03 -41.71 -9.58
CA VAL A 115 -4.73 -41.78 -10.26
C VAL A 115 -4.76 -42.75 -11.45
N ALA A 116 -5.48 -43.87 -11.35
CA ALA A 116 -5.61 -44.84 -12.42
C ALA A 116 -6.11 -44.20 -13.72
N THR A 117 -6.98 -43.18 -13.67
CA THR A 117 -7.47 -42.46 -14.86
C THR A 117 -6.38 -41.78 -15.69
N HIS A 118 -5.21 -41.53 -15.09
CA HIS A 118 -4.06 -40.88 -15.73
C HIS A 118 -2.96 -41.88 -16.15
N LEU A 119 -3.14 -43.18 -15.88
CA LEU A 119 -2.14 -44.20 -16.17
C LEU A 119 -2.46 -44.98 -17.46
N PRO A 120 -1.45 -45.26 -18.30
CA PRO A 120 -1.64 -46.09 -19.49
C PRO A 120 -2.05 -47.52 -19.10
N GLY A 121 -3.05 -48.08 -19.79
CA GLY A 121 -3.52 -49.45 -19.56
C GLY A 121 -4.46 -49.64 -18.36
N ALA A 122 -4.88 -48.56 -17.70
CA ALA A 122 -5.92 -48.60 -16.67
C ALA A 122 -7.31 -48.52 -17.31
N THR A 123 -7.71 -49.55 -18.07
CA THR A 123 -9.10 -49.68 -18.51
C THR A 123 -9.99 -50.00 -17.31
N ASN A 124 -11.06 -49.21 -17.14
CA ASN A 124 -12.05 -49.33 -16.07
C ASN A 124 -12.54 -50.78 -15.93
N ALA A 125 -12.16 -51.46 -14.85
CA ALA A 125 -12.56 -52.83 -14.55
C ALA A 125 -14.04 -52.95 -14.09
N THR A 126 -14.90 -51.97 -14.37
CA THR A 126 -16.28 -51.92 -13.86
C THR A 126 -17.37 -52.19 -14.89
N GLU A 127 -17.07 -52.46 -16.17
CA GLU A 127 -18.10 -52.78 -17.19
C GLU A 127 -17.76 -53.99 -18.08
N ALA A 128 -17.19 -55.06 -17.53
CA ALA A 128 -17.01 -56.31 -18.27
C ALA A 128 -17.98 -57.40 -17.76
N THR A 129 -19.26 -57.23 -18.05
CA THR A 129 -20.20 -58.36 -18.13
C THR A 129 -20.12 -58.97 -19.53
N GLY A 130 -19.65 -60.23 -19.61
CA GLY A 130 -19.98 -61.13 -20.72
C GLY A 130 -18.88 -61.33 -21.76
N ASP A 131 -18.22 -62.47 -21.63
CA ASP A 131 -17.63 -63.32 -22.67
C ASP A 131 -16.34 -62.92 -23.43
N MET A 132 -15.50 -63.96 -23.53
CA MET A 132 -14.30 -64.16 -24.34
C MET A 132 -12.96 -63.60 -23.82
N VAL A 133 -12.28 -64.51 -23.12
CA VAL A 133 -10.86 -64.56 -22.77
C VAL A 133 -10.00 -64.82 -24.01
N ASP A 134 -8.75 -64.33 -23.95
CA ASP A 134 -7.59 -64.58 -24.83
C ASP A 134 -7.27 -63.51 -25.90
N ASN A 135 -6.68 -62.39 -25.45
CA ASN A 135 -5.30 -62.02 -25.85
C ASN A 135 -4.82 -60.75 -25.13
N ALA A 136 -3.66 -60.87 -24.48
CA ALA A 136 -2.80 -59.77 -24.02
C ALA A 136 -3.46 -58.69 -23.16
N SER A 137 -4.00 -59.07 -22.00
CA SER A 137 -4.03 -58.17 -20.84
C SER A 137 -2.59 -57.93 -20.38
N ALA A 138 -1.88 -56.99 -21.02
CA ALA A 138 -0.79 -56.28 -20.38
C ALA A 138 -1.42 -55.51 -19.21
N LYS A 139 -1.69 -56.21 -18.10
CA LYS A 139 -2.00 -55.59 -16.81
C LYS A 139 -0.84 -54.65 -16.56
N ALA A 140 -1.06 -53.35 -16.75
CA ALA A 140 -0.07 -52.34 -16.44
C ALA A 140 0.36 -52.58 -14.98
N SER A 141 1.58 -53.10 -14.81
CA SER A 141 2.13 -53.43 -13.51
C SER A 141 2.70 -52.15 -12.94
N TRP A 142 1.84 -51.40 -12.28
CA TRP A 142 2.21 -50.19 -11.58
C TRP A 142 2.19 -50.42 -10.07
N VAL A 143 3.19 -49.87 -9.38
CA VAL A 143 3.39 -50.02 -7.94
C VAL A 143 3.25 -48.65 -7.28
N PRO A 144 2.18 -48.42 -6.50
CA PRO A 144 1.99 -47.16 -5.79
C PRO A 144 2.79 -47.13 -4.48
N ALA A 145 3.23 -45.94 -4.11
CA ALA A 145 3.81 -45.61 -2.80
C ALA A 145 3.31 -44.24 -2.35
N VAL A 146 3.24 -44.04 -1.04
CA VAL A 146 2.95 -42.73 -0.44
C VAL A 146 4.27 -42.02 -0.20
N VAL A 147 4.37 -40.77 -0.64
CA VAL A 147 5.49 -39.89 -0.34
C VAL A 147 5.01 -38.81 0.62
N TRP A 148 5.59 -38.76 1.81
CA TRP A 148 5.27 -37.75 2.83
C TRP A 148 6.19 -36.54 2.65
N CYS A 149 5.59 -35.42 2.23
CA CYS A 149 6.28 -34.15 2.04
C CYS A 149 5.88 -33.16 3.13
N LYS A 150 6.85 -32.43 3.67
CA LYS A 150 6.60 -31.37 4.66
C LYS A 150 6.00 -30.13 4.00
N TYR A 151 4.86 -29.70 4.52
CA TYR A 151 4.24 -28.42 4.24
C TYR A 151 4.41 -27.50 5.45
N ALA A 152 5.02 -26.35 5.24
CA ALA A 152 5.26 -25.37 6.29
C ALA A 152 4.18 -24.30 6.29
N SER A 153 3.70 -23.92 7.47
CA SER A 153 2.84 -22.75 7.65
C SER A 153 3.21 -22.05 8.95
N GLY A 154 2.97 -20.74 9.03
CA GLY A 154 3.28 -19.95 10.22
C GLY A 154 3.17 -18.45 10.00
N GLU A 155 3.78 -17.70 10.91
CA GLU A 155 3.78 -16.24 10.88
C GLU A 155 5.20 -15.71 11.11
N LEU A 156 5.66 -14.81 10.25
CA LEU A 156 6.81 -13.96 10.52
C LEU A 156 6.31 -12.71 11.24
N SER A 157 7.04 -12.28 12.24
CA SER A 157 6.75 -11.07 13.00
C SER A 157 7.89 -10.09 12.87
N ALA A 158 7.63 -8.95 12.26
CA ALA A 158 8.55 -7.81 12.28
C ALA A 158 8.23 -6.95 13.49
N THR A 159 9.23 -6.69 14.33
CA THR A 159 9.07 -5.87 15.54
C THR A 159 9.73 -4.51 15.32
N GLY A 160 8.95 -3.45 15.48
CA GLY A 160 9.44 -2.09 15.75
C GLY A 160 9.59 -1.85 17.26
N ASP A 161 9.65 -0.58 17.67
CA ASP A 161 9.75 -0.22 19.09
C ASP A 161 8.40 -0.41 19.82
N ASP A 162 7.31 0.07 19.21
CA ASP A 162 5.97 0.06 19.80
C ASP A 162 4.95 -0.78 19.01
N ASP A 163 5.32 -1.32 17.84
CA ASP A 163 4.41 -2.08 16.97
C ASP A 163 5.00 -3.40 16.45
N ARG A 164 4.11 -4.33 16.10
CA ARG A 164 4.45 -5.66 15.56
C ARG A 164 3.61 -5.97 14.33
N LEU A 165 4.30 -6.04 13.20
CA LEU A 165 3.74 -6.51 11.94
C LEU A 165 3.69 -8.03 11.92
N ARG A 166 2.62 -8.61 11.35
CA ARG A 166 2.44 -10.06 11.21
C ARG A 166 2.31 -10.43 9.75
N LEU A 167 3.13 -11.37 9.31
CA LEU A 167 3.27 -11.80 7.92
C LEU A 167 3.04 -13.31 7.83
N PRO A 168 1.81 -13.73 7.53
CA PRO A 168 1.51 -15.16 7.39
C PRO A 168 2.24 -15.72 6.17
N PHE A 169 2.70 -16.97 6.28
CA PHE A 169 3.23 -17.72 5.15
C PHE A 169 2.75 -19.17 5.18
N ALA A 170 2.71 -19.77 4.00
CA ALA A 170 2.43 -21.19 3.82
C ALA A 170 3.06 -21.67 2.50
N GLY A 171 3.58 -22.90 2.48
CA GLY A 171 4.17 -23.46 1.28
C GLY A 171 4.84 -24.80 1.54
N TRP A 172 5.23 -25.50 0.49
CA TRP A 172 6.02 -26.71 0.63
C TRP A 172 7.40 -26.36 1.20
N ALA A 173 7.83 -27.09 2.22
CA ALA A 173 9.05 -26.77 2.93
C ALA A 173 10.29 -26.85 2.02
N GLY A 174 10.30 -27.80 1.06
CA GLY A 174 11.35 -27.89 0.04
C GLY A 174 11.46 -26.64 -0.84
N GLN A 175 10.31 -26.14 -1.34
CA GLN A 175 10.27 -24.91 -2.15
C GLN A 175 10.72 -23.68 -1.36
N LEU A 176 10.27 -23.55 -0.12
CA LEU A 176 10.65 -22.45 0.76
C LEU A 176 12.15 -22.49 1.08
N LEU A 177 12.72 -23.67 1.34
CA LEU A 177 14.13 -23.84 1.66
C LEU A 177 15.05 -23.51 0.47
N ARG A 178 14.60 -23.85 -0.75
CA ARG A 178 15.32 -23.51 -1.99
C ARG A 178 15.10 -22.08 -2.46
N GLY A 179 14.14 -21.37 -1.87
CA GLY A 179 13.76 -20.01 -2.26
C GLY A 179 12.98 -19.92 -3.58
N SER A 180 12.54 -21.05 -4.14
CA SER A 180 11.69 -21.09 -5.35
C SER A 180 10.33 -20.45 -5.12
N VAL A 181 9.81 -20.59 -3.89
CA VAL A 181 8.60 -19.89 -3.43
C VAL A 181 8.99 -19.00 -2.26
N LYS A 182 8.54 -17.75 -2.30
CA LYS A 182 8.70 -16.78 -1.22
C LYS A 182 7.42 -16.69 -0.39
N PRO A 183 7.52 -16.33 0.91
CA PRO A 183 6.35 -15.89 1.65
C PRO A 183 5.70 -14.69 0.94
N PRO A 184 4.38 -14.48 1.04
CA PRO A 184 3.75 -13.30 0.47
C PRO A 184 4.41 -12.00 0.96
N PRO A 185 4.53 -10.97 0.11
CA PRO A 185 5.01 -9.67 0.56
C PRO A 185 4.05 -9.08 1.60
N TYR A 186 4.54 -8.14 2.40
CA TYR A 186 3.65 -7.34 3.23
C TYR A 186 2.77 -6.46 2.33
N ARG A 187 1.50 -6.30 2.71
CA ARG A 187 0.56 -5.40 2.05
C ARG A 187 0.07 -4.34 3.02
N GLU A 188 0.37 -3.08 2.74
CA GLU A 188 -0.13 -1.95 3.51
C GLU A 188 -1.63 -1.78 3.26
N LEU A 189 -2.42 -1.64 4.33
CA LEU A 189 -3.88 -1.58 4.24
C LEU A 189 -4.37 -0.23 3.71
N ALA A 190 -3.67 0.86 4.04
CA ALA A 190 -4.08 2.21 3.63
C ALA A 190 -3.85 2.47 2.14
N THR A 191 -2.73 2.02 1.59
CA THR A 191 -2.35 2.26 0.19
C THR A 191 -2.61 1.06 -0.72
N GLY A 192 -2.67 -0.15 -0.17
CA GLY A 192 -2.70 -1.39 -0.93
C GLY A 192 -1.33 -1.79 -1.51
N ASP A 193 -0.27 -1.03 -1.22
CA ASP A 193 1.07 -1.27 -1.71
C ASP A 193 1.65 -2.55 -1.10
N GLU A 194 2.33 -3.34 -1.93
CA GLU A 194 3.01 -4.56 -1.52
C GLU A 194 4.52 -4.39 -1.54
N SER A 195 5.23 -4.92 -0.54
CA SER A 195 6.68 -4.83 -0.44
C SER A 195 7.29 -5.93 0.43
N TYR A 196 8.50 -6.36 0.08
CA TYR A 196 9.39 -7.13 0.95
C TYR A 196 10.35 -6.22 1.75
N HIS A 197 10.46 -4.95 1.37
CA HIS A 197 11.20 -3.94 2.11
C HIS A 197 10.24 -3.21 3.04
N LEU A 198 10.49 -3.36 4.34
CA LEU A 198 9.73 -2.80 5.43
C LEU A 198 10.54 -1.70 6.11
N VAL A 199 9.88 -0.58 6.36
CA VAL A 199 10.50 0.61 6.94
C VAL A 199 9.68 1.11 8.10
N ARG A 200 10.34 1.86 8.98
CA ARG A 200 9.72 2.46 10.16
C ARG A 200 9.30 3.90 9.87
N LEU A 201 8.07 4.23 10.24
CA LEU A 201 7.58 5.60 10.27
C LEU A 201 8.03 6.30 11.55
N ASP A 202 7.95 7.63 11.58
CA ASP A 202 8.43 8.39 12.74
C ASP A 202 7.50 8.29 13.96
N ASP A 203 6.32 7.70 13.81
CA ASP A 203 5.44 7.32 14.93
C ASP A 203 5.78 5.93 15.52
N GLY A 204 6.80 5.25 14.99
CA GLY A 204 7.27 3.94 15.44
C GLY A 204 6.61 2.75 14.74
N SER A 205 5.57 2.96 13.93
CA SER A 205 4.89 1.90 13.18
C SER A 205 5.74 1.40 12.00
N LEU A 206 5.49 0.16 11.56
CA LEU A 206 6.16 -0.45 10.40
C LEU A 206 5.20 -0.47 9.21
N THR A 207 5.70 -0.14 8.03
CA THR A 207 4.93 -0.19 6.77
C THR A 207 5.80 -0.62 5.58
N ALA A 208 5.17 -0.77 4.42
CA ALA A 208 5.85 -1.04 3.15
C ALA A 208 6.67 0.19 2.72
N ALA A 209 7.92 0.01 2.29
CA ALA A 209 8.80 1.11 1.87
C ALA A 209 8.19 2.02 0.78
N ASN A 210 7.46 1.42 -0.16
CA ASN A 210 6.75 2.13 -1.21
C ASN A 210 5.49 2.85 -0.73
N ALA A 211 4.98 2.62 0.48
CA ALA A 211 3.85 3.36 1.05
C ALA A 211 4.27 4.66 1.76
N VAL A 212 5.57 4.86 1.99
CA VAL A 212 6.09 6.01 2.75
C VAL A 212 6.18 7.27 1.89
N GLY A 213 5.83 8.40 2.51
CA GLY A 213 6.14 9.74 2.03
C GLY A 213 6.87 10.56 3.09
N VAL A 214 7.56 11.61 2.65
CA VAL A 214 8.26 12.53 3.54
C VAL A 214 7.57 13.89 3.50
N CYS A 215 7.19 14.41 4.65
CA CYS A 215 6.62 15.76 4.75
C CYS A 215 7.69 16.82 4.45
N SER A 216 7.47 17.70 3.46
CA SER A 216 8.46 18.72 3.09
C SER A 216 8.74 19.75 4.20
N VAL A 217 7.79 19.94 5.13
CA VAL A 217 7.87 20.95 6.20
C VAL A 217 8.48 20.39 7.49
N SER A 218 8.04 19.22 7.93
CA SER A 218 8.52 18.61 9.18
C SER A 218 9.66 17.61 8.98
N HIS A 219 9.91 17.21 7.73
CA HIS A 219 10.80 16.10 7.34
C HIS A 219 10.41 14.74 7.90
N LYS A 220 9.21 14.62 8.47
CA LYS A 220 8.74 13.35 9.03
C LYS A 220 8.43 12.32 7.97
N ARG A 221 8.78 11.07 8.24
CA ARG A 221 8.33 9.89 7.48
C ARG A 221 6.94 9.47 7.96
N VAL A 222 5.98 9.51 7.05
CA VAL A 222 4.57 9.17 7.30
C VAL A 222 4.02 8.36 6.15
N LEU A 223 2.80 7.83 6.28
CA LEU A 223 2.13 7.22 5.14
C LEU A 223 1.86 8.27 4.06
N ARG A 224 2.13 7.94 2.80
CA ARG A 224 1.89 8.85 1.66
C ARG A 224 0.44 9.32 1.59
N THR A 225 -0.52 8.49 2.02
CA THR A 225 -1.95 8.81 2.09
C THR A 225 -2.29 9.92 3.09
N GLU A 226 -1.42 10.18 4.07
CA GLU A 226 -1.59 11.27 5.02
C GLU A 226 -1.11 12.60 4.46
N LEU A 227 -0.26 12.57 3.43
CA LEU A 227 0.27 13.78 2.80
C LEU A 227 -0.72 14.38 1.80
N ARG A 228 -0.66 15.70 1.67
CA ARG A 228 -1.37 16.46 0.64
C ARG A 228 -0.37 17.25 -0.19
N GLU A 229 -0.62 17.34 -1.48
CA GLU A 229 0.16 18.18 -2.39
C GLU A 229 -0.35 19.63 -2.34
N CYS A 230 0.58 20.58 -2.31
CA CYS A 230 0.27 21.99 -2.48
C CYS A 230 0.03 22.33 -3.95
N PRO A 231 -1.12 22.89 -4.33
CA PRO A 231 -1.44 23.19 -5.73
C PRO A 231 -0.56 24.32 -6.33
N VAL A 232 0.20 25.03 -5.50
CA VAL A 232 1.03 26.18 -5.93
C VAL A 232 2.52 25.82 -5.96
N SER A 233 3.04 25.14 -4.93
CA SER A 233 4.47 24.75 -4.89
C SER A 233 4.74 23.32 -5.35
N HIS A 234 3.70 22.49 -5.51
CA HIS A 234 3.80 21.04 -5.78
C HIS A 234 4.54 20.23 -4.70
N GLU A 235 4.85 20.85 -3.57
CA GLU A 235 5.41 20.15 -2.42
C GLU A 235 4.31 19.38 -1.67
N VAL A 236 4.70 18.24 -1.09
CA VAL A 236 3.81 17.41 -0.27
C VAL A 236 4.08 17.61 1.22
N ALA A 237 3.04 17.82 2.01
CA ALA A 237 3.17 17.97 3.45
C ALA A 237 1.96 17.41 4.19
N LEU A 238 2.08 17.33 5.52
CA LEU A 238 0.96 16.97 6.38
C LEU A 238 -0.12 18.08 6.39
N PRO A 239 -1.41 17.75 6.51
CA PRO A 239 -2.52 18.69 6.35
C PRO A 239 -2.48 19.87 7.32
N GLU A 240 -1.95 19.71 8.53
CA GLU A 240 -1.86 20.76 9.55
C GLU A 240 -0.91 21.91 9.17
N PHE A 241 0.01 21.68 8.23
CA PHE A 241 0.90 22.73 7.73
C PHE A 241 0.25 23.61 6.66
N PHE A 242 -0.94 23.25 6.17
CA PHE A 242 -1.63 24.02 5.15
C PHE A 242 -2.43 25.19 5.74
N VAL A 243 -2.42 26.30 5.01
CA VAL A 243 -3.22 27.49 5.32
C VAL A 243 -4.11 27.83 4.13
N SER A 244 -5.30 28.36 4.39
CA SER A 244 -6.23 28.75 3.31
C SER A 244 -5.80 30.10 2.71
N CYS A 245 -5.62 30.14 1.38
CA CYS A 245 -5.43 31.38 0.65
C CYS A 245 -6.71 32.24 0.76
N PRO A 246 -6.64 33.50 1.22
CA PRO A 246 -7.84 34.32 1.43
C PRO A 246 -8.52 34.76 0.12
N ILE A 247 -7.86 34.55 -1.03
CA ILE A 247 -8.37 34.88 -2.37
C ILE A 247 -8.97 33.67 -3.07
N SER A 248 -8.20 32.58 -3.23
CA SER A 248 -8.64 31.38 -3.95
C SER A 248 -9.38 30.37 -3.06
N GLY A 249 -9.22 30.48 -1.73
CA GLY A 249 -9.74 29.51 -0.77
C GLY A 249 -8.93 28.20 -0.69
N GLN A 250 -8.02 27.96 -1.64
CA GLN A 250 -7.19 26.75 -1.69
C GLN A 250 -6.29 26.63 -0.46
N LEU A 251 -6.06 25.40 -0.03
CA LEU A 251 -5.07 25.05 0.97
C LEU A 251 -3.69 25.09 0.32
N VAL A 252 -2.81 25.96 0.82
CA VAL A 252 -1.44 26.12 0.32
C VAL A 252 -0.46 26.10 1.48
N LEU A 253 0.81 25.79 1.18
CA LEU A 253 1.86 25.89 2.18
C LEU A 253 2.20 27.35 2.48
N PRO A 254 2.59 27.70 3.72
CA PRO A 254 3.00 29.05 4.09
C PRO A 254 4.13 29.61 3.20
N GLY A 255 5.06 28.74 2.76
CA GLY A 255 6.13 29.10 1.83
C GLY A 255 5.63 29.46 0.42
N ALA A 256 4.45 28.96 0.01
CA ALA A 256 3.80 29.24 -1.26
C ALA A 256 2.89 30.49 -1.22
N LEU A 257 2.94 31.25 -0.13
CA LEU A 257 2.25 32.53 0.00
C LEU A 257 3.19 33.70 -0.30
N ARG A 258 2.71 34.67 -1.08
CA ARG A 258 3.36 35.95 -1.33
C ARG A 258 2.50 37.11 -0.81
N GLU A 259 3.16 38.12 -0.28
CA GLU A 259 2.50 39.33 0.19
C GLU A 259 2.10 40.23 -0.99
N CYS A 260 0.85 40.68 -1.01
CA CYS A 260 0.37 41.67 -1.97
C CYS A 260 0.95 43.05 -1.64
N VAL A 261 1.58 43.71 -2.62
CA VAL A 261 2.18 45.05 -2.45
C VAL A 261 1.14 46.12 -2.10
N HIS A 262 -0.13 45.90 -2.46
CA HIS A 262 -1.21 46.88 -2.27
C HIS A 262 -2.02 46.68 -0.98
N CYS A 263 -2.43 45.44 -0.68
CA CYS A 263 -3.24 45.16 0.52
C CYS A 263 -2.49 44.44 1.64
N ARG A 264 -1.20 44.12 1.45
CA ARG A 264 -0.33 43.45 2.43
C ARG A 264 -0.81 42.07 2.92
N GLN A 265 -1.86 41.52 2.32
CA GLN A 265 -2.28 40.16 2.60
C GLN A 265 -1.32 39.15 1.99
N ARG A 266 -1.04 38.07 2.74
CA ARG A 266 -0.36 36.89 2.23
C ARG A 266 -1.39 36.03 1.48
N VAL A 267 -1.17 35.87 0.18
CA VAL A 267 -2.05 35.14 -0.73
C VAL A 267 -1.23 34.12 -1.53
N GLY A 268 -1.87 33.12 -2.12
CA GLY A 268 -1.17 32.16 -2.99
C GLY A 268 -0.36 32.89 -4.07
N MET A 269 0.84 32.40 -4.39
CA MET A 269 1.69 33.03 -5.41
C MET A 269 1.01 33.13 -6.78
N ASP A 270 0.18 32.14 -7.11
CA ASP A 270 -0.70 32.08 -8.28
C ASP A 270 -1.76 33.21 -8.32
N CYS A 271 -2.13 33.74 -7.16
CA CYS A 271 -3.11 34.81 -7.01
C CYS A 271 -2.47 36.21 -7.14
N VAL A 272 -1.16 36.33 -7.34
CA VAL A 272 -0.42 37.60 -7.43
C VAL A 272 0.08 37.83 -8.85
N SER A 273 -0.26 38.98 -9.44
CA SER A 273 0.33 39.37 -10.74
C SER A 273 1.82 39.62 -10.64
N GLU A 274 2.49 39.67 -11.80
CA GLU A 274 3.89 40.09 -11.93
C GLU A 274 4.19 41.45 -11.27
N ARG A 275 3.19 42.33 -11.21
CA ARG A 275 3.29 43.66 -10.57
C ARG A 275 3.09 43.63 -9.04
N GLY A 276 2.90 42.46 -8.43
CA GLY A 276 2.73 42.29 -6.99
C GLY A 276 1.32 42.55 -6.46
N PHE A 277 0.31 42.69 -7.32
CA PHE A 277 -1.08 42.90 -6.90
C PHE A 277 -1.83 41.57 -6.84
N CYS A 278 -2.53 41.30 -5.76
CA CYS A 278 -3.42 40.13 -5.68
C CYS A 278 -4.68 40.30 -6.56
N GLY A 279 -5.33 39.19 -6.91
CA GLY A 279 -6.56 39.19 -7.71
C GLY A 279 -7.67 40.10 -7.18
N ALA A 280 -7.86 40.18 -5.85
CA ALA A 280 -8.82 41.10 -5.25
C ALA A 280 -8.46 42.57 -5.48
N CYS A 281 -7.18 42.94 -5.36
CA CYS A 281 -6.74 44.32 -5.61
C CYS A 281 -6.84 44.71 -7.10
N GLN A 282 -6.63 43.75 -8.01
CA GLN A 282 -6.75 44.00 -9.45
C GLN A 282 -8.22 44.21 -9.87
N ASN A 283 -9.13 43.45 -9.26
CA ASN A 283 -10.54 43.40 -9.65
C ASN A 283 -11.48 44.17 -8.69
N MET A 284 -10.97 45.18 -7.97
CA MET A 284 -11.79 46.00 -7.07
C MET A 284 -12.94 46.67 -7.84
N GLN A 285 -14.17 46.56 -7.31
CA GLN A 285 -15.38 47.12 -7.93
C GLN A 285 -15.68 48.52 -7.38
N PRO A 286 -16.23 49.45 -8.18
CA PRO A 286 -16.73 50.72 -7.66
C PRO A 286 -17.76 50.50 -6.56
N ALA A 287 -17.64 51.22 -5.45
CA ALA A 287 -18.57 51.19 -4.34
C ALA A 287 -19.13 52.59 -4.07
N GLY A 288 -20.45 52.72 -4.08
CA GLY A 288 -21.15 53.97 -3.75
C GLY A 288 -21.66 53.97 -2.31
N PRO A 289 -22.22 55.09 -1.82
CA PRO A 289 -22.81 55.18 -0.47
C PRO A 289 -23.91 54.15 -0.20
N SER A 290 -24.53 53.60 -1.25
CA SER A 290 -25.53 52.54 -1.17
C SER A 290 -24.95 51.13 -1.04
N ASP A 291 -23.63 50.92 -1.19
CA ASP A 291 -23.01 49.62 -0.92
C ASP A 291 -23.03 49.39 0.60
N PRO A 292 -23.73 48.35 1.10
CA PRO A 292 -23.90 48.12 2.54
C PRO A 292 -22.57 47.86 3.25
N ARG A 293 -21.57 47.32 2.55
CA ARG A 293 -20.24 47.07 3.12
C ARG A 293 -19.50 48.39 3.33
N LEU A 294 -19.53 49.28 2.33
CA LEU A 294 -18.95 50.61 2.46
C LEU A 294 -19.68 51.43 3.52
N ALA A 295 -21.02 51.42 3.52
CA ALA A 295 -21.83 52.12 4.52
C ALA A 295 -21.50 51.67 5.95
N ARG A 296 -21.34 50.36 6.17
CA ARG A 296 -20.90 49.79 7.45
C ARG A 296 -19.52 50.31 7.87
N VAL A 297 -18.55 50.30 6.94
CA VAL A 297 -17.20 50.81 7.21
C VAL A 297 -17.20 52.30 7.55
N LEU A 298 -17.95 53.12 6.80
CA LEU A 298 -18.05 54.56 7.04
C LEU A 298 -18.80 54.90 8.34
N GLY A 299 -19.72 54.03 8.77
CA GLY A 299 -20.38 54.17 10.06
C GLY A 299 -19.43 53.95 11.24
N GLU A 300 -18.53 52.97 11.13
CA GLU A 300 -17.52 52.70 12.16
C GLU A 300 -16.35 53.69 12.12
N HIS A 301 -15.92 54.07 10.91
CA HIS A 301 -14.77 54.95 10.66
C HIS A 301 -15.20 56.20 9.90
N PRO A 302 -15.81 57.19 10.58
CA PRO A 302 -16.38 58.38 9.93
C PRO A 302 -15.35 59.25 9.23
N GLY A 303 -14.08 59.21 9.63
CA GLY A 303 -12.98 59.91 8.97
C GLY A 303 -12.74 59.47 7.53
N LEU A 304 -13.18 58.26 7.17
CA LEU A 304 -13.14 57.78 5.80
C LEU A 304 -14.18 58.50 4.91
N GLY A 305 -15.20 59.15 5.48
CA GLY A 305 -16.25 59.83 4.73
C GLY A 305 -15.78 61.00 3.84
N VAL A 306 -14.62 61.59 4.13
CA VAL A 306 -14.04 62.69 3.33
C VAL A 306 -13.45 62.21 1.99
N TRP A 307 -13.28 60.90 1.82
CA TRP A 307 -12.76 60.29 0.60
C TRP A 307 -13.89 59.90 -0.34
N GLY A 308 -13.64 59.97 -1.65
CA GLY A 308 -14.61 59.63 -2.69
C GLY A 308 -14.07 58.67 -3.74
N ARG A 309 -14.93 58.31 -4.70
CA ARG A 309 -14.65 57.34 -5.78
C ARG A 309 -14.11 56.03 -5.23
N TRP A 310 -14.81 55.51 -4.22
CA TRP A 310 -14.44 54.28 -3.55
C TRP A 310 -14.46 53.10 -4.52
N ARG A 311 -13.46 52.24 -4.37
CA ARG A 311 -13.45 50.90 -4.92
C ARG A 311 -13.26 49.92 -3.77
N LEU A 312 -13.97 48.81 -3.83
CA LEU A 312 -13.98 47.79 -2.79
C LEU A 312 -13.74 46.42 -3.41
N ALA A 313 -12.88 45.65 -2.76
CA ALA A 313 -12.83 44.20 -2.92
C ALA A 313 -12.97 43.55 -1.54
N GLU A 314 -13.38 42.30 -1.57
CA GLU A 314 -13.62 41.51 -0.38
C GLU A 314 -12.89 40.18 -0.54
N THR A 315 -12.28 39.74 0.55
CA THR A 315 -11.64 38.44 0.66
C THR A 315 -12.36 37.63 1.75
N ARG A 316 -11.86 36.42 2.03
CA ARG A 316 -12.42 35.62 3.13
C ARG A 316 -12.35 36.34 4.48
N ALA A 317 -11.25 37.05 4.77
CA ALA A 317 -10.96 37.61 6.09
C ALA A 317 -11.06 39.14 6.19
N VAL A 318 -10.89 39.86 5.07
CA VAL A 318 -10.79 41.33 5.10
C VAL A 318 -11.55 42.02 3.97
N TYR A 319 -11.97 43.26 4.23
CA TYR A 319 -12.33 44.25 3.22
C TYR A 319 -11.09 45.00 2.76
N ILE A 320 -10.98 45.26 1.45
CA ILE A 320 -9.94 46.08 0.84
C ILE A 320 -10.65 47.26 0.19
N LEU A 321 -10.43 48.46 0.72
CA LEU A 321 -11.01 49.69 0.20
C LEU A 321 -9.92 50.59 -0.38
N ALA A 322 -10.19 51.17 -1.55
CA ALA A 322 -9.34 52.16 -2.18
C ALA A 322 -10.16 53.42 -2.48
N GLY A 323 -9.75 54.55 -1.90
CA GLY A 323 -10.43 55.84 -2.01
C GLY A 323 -9.53 56.92 -2.61
N SER A 324 -10.13 58.02 -3.06
CA SER A 324 -9.39 59.19 -3.55
C SER A 324 -9.98 60.51 -3.05
N ALA A 325 -9.10 61.45 -2.76
CA ALA A 325 -9.39 62.84 -2.46
C ALA A 325 -8.67 63.74 -3.49
N LEU A 326 -8.88 65.07 -3.43
CA LEU A 326 -8.42 66.04 -4.44
C LEU A 326 -6.95 65.82 -4.88
N LEU A 327 -6.06 65.52 -3.94
CA LEU A 327 -4.61 65.34 -4.17
C LEU A 327 -4.03 64.04 -3.60
N ARG A 328 -4.85 63.17 -3.00
CA ARG A 328 -4.38 61.95 -2.29
C ARG A 328 -5.18 60.72 -2.70
N ARG A 329 -4.58 59.54 -2.55
CA ARG A 329 -5.23 58.24 -2.62
C ARG A 329 -4.98 57.48 -1.33
N LEU A 330 -5.97 56.71 -0.91
CA LEU A 330 -5.96 55.91 0.31
C LEU A 330 -6.22 54.46 -0.06
N VAL A 331 -5.55 53.55 0.62
CA VAL A 331 -5.90 52.14 0.71
C VAL A 331 -6.04 51.79 2.19
N VAL A 332 -7.16 51.16 2.53
CA VAL A 332 -7.41 50.66 3.87
C VAL A 332 -7.87 49.21 3.79
N VAL A 333 -7.28 48.36 4.61
CA VAL A 333 -7.59 46.94 4.72
C VAL A 333 -8.12 46.71 6.12
N LEU A 334 -9.38 46.29 6.20
CA LEU A 334 -10.11 46.14 7.45
C LEU A 334 -10.49 44.68 7.65
N ASP A 335 -10.33 44.19 8.87
CA ASP A 335 -10.89 42.90 9.27
C ASP A 335 -12.43 42.90 9.11
N LYS A 336 -13.01 41.81 8.59
CA LYS A 336 -14.47 41.78 8.31
C LYS A 336 -15.33 41.65 9.56
N ASP A 337 -14.79 41.07 10.62
CA ASP A 337 -15.56 40.75 11.81
C ASP A 337 -15.67 41.98 12.71
N ASN A 338 -14.55 42.65 12.96
CA ASN A 338 -14.47 43.77 13.90
C ASN A 338 -14.10 45.12 13.25
N LEU A 339 -13.90 45.17 11.93
CA LEU A 339 -13.53 46.39 11.19
C LEU A 339 -12.24 47.06 11.68
N THR A 340 -11.38 46.34 12.40
CA THR A 340 -10.08 46.87 12.82
C THR A 340 -9.14 47.02 11.61
N PRO A 341 -8.38 48.12 11.52
CA PRO A 341 -7.43 48.33 10.44
C PRO A 341 -6.25 47.37 10.57
N ARG A 342 -6.06 46.53 9.54
CA ARG A 342 -4.89 45.65 9.41
C ARG A 342 -3.78 46.29 8.57
N HIS A 343 -4.16 47.16 7.63
CA HIS A 343 -3.21 47.91 6.83
C HIS A 343 -3.83 49.22 6.35
N LEU A 344 -3.04 50.31 6.40
CA LEU A 344 -3.43 51.60 5.87
C LEU A 344 -2.23 52.21 5.13
N ALA A 345 -2.46 52.69 3.91
CA ALA A 345 -1.45 53.35 3.10
C ALA A 345 -2.03 54.54 2.33
N VAL A 346 -1.25 55.61 2.23
CA VAL A 346 -1.62 56.83 1.51
C VAL A 346 -0.58 57.11 0.44
N ARG A 347 -0.99 57.72 -0.68
CA ARG A 347 -0.06 58.32 -1.64
C ARG A 347 -0.59 59.63 -2.17
N SER A 348 0.31 60.53 -2.56
CA SER A 348 -0.07 61.74 -3.30
C SER A 348 -0.38 61.41 -4.76
N ARG A 349 -1.17 62.24 -5.43
CA ARG A 349 -1.50 62.08 -6.85
C ARG A 349 -0.27 62.11 -7.77
N PHE A 350 0.79 62.80 -7.34
CA PHE A 350 2.04 62.97 -8.07
C PHE A 350 3.11 61.94 -7.71
N SER A 351 2.90 61.15 -6.66
CA SER A 351 3.83 60.09 -6.24
C SER A 351 3.33 58.70 -6.62
N ARG A 352 4.27 57.84 -7.01
CA ARG A 352 4.01 56.39 -7.17
C ARG A 352 4.22 55.62 -5.88
N VAL A 353 4.83 56.24 -4.87
CA VAL A 353 5.19 55.62 -3.60
C VAL A 353 4.01 55.69 -2.65
N TRP A 354 3.65 54.54 -2.09
CA TRP A 354 2.71 54.43 -0.98
C TRP A 354 3.49 54.53 0.34
N THR A 355 2.98 55.33 1.26
CA THR A 355 3.55 55.48 2.60
C THR A 355 2.53 55.01 3.63
N THR A 356 2.99 54.28 4.63
CA THR A 356 2.19 53.92 5.81
C THR A 356 2.18 55.12 6.75
N PRO A 357 1.02 55.72 7.05
CA PRO A 357 0.96 56.84 7.98
C PRO A 357 1.35 56.40 9.39
N SER A 358 1.82 57.34 10.20
CA SER A 358 2.07 57.12 11.62
C SER A 358 0.78 56.72 12.35
N GLU A 359 0.90 56.12 13.54
CA GLU A 359 -0.27 55.66 14.31
C GLU A 359 -1.25 56.80 14.61
N LEU A 360 -0.75 58.00 14.94
CA LEU A 360 -1.56 59.19 15.15
C LEU A 360 -2.32 59.60 13.88
N GLU A 361 -1.64 59.66 12.74
CA GLU A 361 -2.27 59.97 11.46
C GLU A 361 -3.30 58.90 11.04
N GLN A 362 -3.06 57.62 11.37
CA GLN A 362 -4.03 56.56 11.13
C GLN A 362 -5.30 56.78 11.95
N GLN A 363 -5.16 57.14 13.23
CA GLN A 363 -6.30 57.47 14.09
C GLN A 363 -7.07 58.68 13.57
N GLU A 364 -6.38 59.75 13.15
CA GLU A 364 -7.02 60.94 12.56
C GLU A 364 -7.77 60.59 11.27
N LEU A 365 -7.16 59.81 10.37
CA LEU A 365 -7.77 59.38 9.11
C LEU A 365 -9.03 58.53 9.32
N LEU A 366 -9.09 57.76 10.40
CA LEU A 366 -10.24 56.88 10.70
C LEU A 366 -11.31 57.61 11.53
N ALA A 367 -10.93 58.46 12.48
CA ALA A 367 -11.85 59.16 13.38
C ALA A 367 -12.42 60.46 12.79
N GLY A 368 -11.76 61.09 11.82
CA GLY A 368 -12.24 62.30 11.15
C GLY A 368 -12.10 63.58 11.97
N ARG A 369 -11.03 63.69 12.76
CA ARG A 369 -10.69 64.89 13.55
C ARG A 369 -9.65 65.75 12.87
#